data_AF-G5SFI9-F1
#
_entry.id   AF-G5SFI9-F1
#
_cell.length_a   1.000
_cell.length_b   1.000
_cell.length_c   1.000
_cell.angle_alpha   90.00
_cell.angle_beta   90.00
_cell.angle_gamma   90.00
#
_symmetry.space_group_name_H-M   'P 1'
#
loop_
_entity.id
_entity.type
_entity.pdbx_description
1 polymer ?
#
loop_
_entity_poly.entity_id
_entity_poly.type
_entity_poly.pdbx_seq_one_letter_code
_entity_poly.pdbx_strand_id
1 'polypeptide(L)'
;MAREEISQLTRINQDLVVRLHSGETITIKNFYVTNDLGASQLVLAENDGTLWWVENPQAGLHFEQIADINELLVTSGASHEAGGAVWPWVLAGAVAAGGIAAIASSGGGDSHHHSDGDNPPPDNTNPDGNPPDNSNPGGSNPNGNTPGSSNPVDTTPPLAPGKLLISADGKTVSGEAEAGSTITIKDPSGNVVGEGKADSDGKFSIDLTAPQLSGEQLTVTATDNAGNTGPSATIDAPNIPLPDTPAITAAIDDAAPLTGTLSNNQFTNDNTPTLEGTGSAGTVIHIYANGQEIGSTTVDASGSWRFAITSAL
;
A
#
# COMPACT_ATOMS: atom_id res chain seq x y z
N MET A 1 -21.77 -4.51 -18.41
CA MET A 1 -22.73 -3.49 -17.93
C MET A 1 -23.54 -3.09 -19.14
N ALA A 2 -24.85 -3.29 -19.12
CA ALA A 2 -25.68 -2.90 -20.25
C ALA A 2 -25.93 -1.39 -20.20
N ARG A 3 -25.97 -0.71 -21.35
CA ARG A 3 -26.20 0.75 -21.41
C ARG A 3 -27.56 1.13 -20.82
N GLU A 4 -28.56 0.26 -20.92
CA GLU A 4 -29.92 0.44 -20.40
C GLU A 4 -29.95 0.46 -18.87
N GLU A 5 -28.88 0.03 -18.20
CA GLU A 5 -28.75 0.09 -16.74
C GLU A 5 -28.27 1.48 -16.28
N ILE A 6 -27.72 2.30 -17.18
CA ILE A 6 -27.17 3.61 -16.87
C ILE A 6 -28.29 4.66 -16.90
N SER A 7 -28.50 5.30 -15.75
CA SER A 7 -29.47 6.40 -15.62
C SER A 7 -28.85 7.78 -15.82
N GLN A 8 -27.56 7.94 -15.50
CA GLN A 8 -26.87 9.23 -15.58
C GLN A 8 -25.35 9.06 -15.64
N LEU A 9 -24.70 9.98 -16.36
CA LEU A 9 -23.26 10.20 -16.33
C LEU A 9 -22.99 11.63 -15.87
N THR A 10 -22.15 11.78 -14.84
CA THR A 10 -21.82 13.09 -14.26
C THR A 10 -20.33 13.16 -13.97
N ARG A 11 -19.70 14.31 -14.24
CA ARG A 11 -18.33 14.55 -13.78
C ARG A 11 -18.34 15.10 -12.36
N ILE A 12 -17.46 14.56 -11.52
CA ILE A 12 -17.14 15.14 -10.23
C ILE A 12 -15.63 15.31 -10.19
N ASN A 13 -15.15 16.56 -10.17
CA ASN A 13 -13.73 16.90 -10.28
C ASN A 13 -13.07 16.30 -11.54
N GLN A 14 -12.15 15.35 -11.38
CA GLN A 14 -11.47 14.65 -12.46
C GLN A 14 -12.08 13.27 -12.75
N ASP A 15 -13.09 12.87 -11.99
CA ASP A 15 -13.70 11.54 -12.05
C ASP A 15 -14.98 11.56 -12.89
N LEU A 16 -15.26 10.45 -13.57
CA LEU A 16 -16.56 10.17 -14.16
C LEU A 16 -17.37 9.32 -13.17
N VAL A 17 -18.56 9.78 -12.84
CA VAL A 17 -19.52 9.10 -11.98
C VAL A 17 -20.66 8.58 -12.83
N VAL A 18 -20.82 7.27 -12.84
CA VAL A 18 -21.89 6.53 -13.51
C VAL A 18 -22.94 6.16 -12.48
N ARG A 19 -24.19 6.56 -12.69
CA ARG A 19 -25.30 6.22 -11.81
C ARG A 19 -26.25 5.27 -12.51
N LEU A 20 -26.54 4.14 -11.89
CA LEU A 20 -27.41 3.11 -12.45
C LEU A 20 -28.87 3.33 -12.06
N HIS A 21 -29.81 2.78 -12.82
CA HIS A 21 -31.24 2.78 -12.47
C HIS A 21 -31.53 2.04 -11.15
N SER A 22 -30.64 1.15 -10.71
CA SER A 22 -30.68 0.51 -9.39
C SER A 22 -30.38 1.47 -8.23
N GLY A 23 -29.83 2.65 -8.52
CA GLY A 23 -29.33 3.61 -7.53
C GLY A 23 -27.85 3.43 -7.18
N GLU A 24 -27.21 2.35 -7.64
CA GLU A 24 -25.77 2.12 -7.48
C GLU A 24 -24.96 3.18 -8.24
N THR A 25 -23.78 3.51 -7.70
CA THR A 25 -22.89 4.51 -8.27
C THR A 25 -21.49 3.93 -8.47
N ILE A 26 -20.97 4.06 -9.68
CA ILE A 26 -19.63 3.62 -10.06
C ILE A 26 -18.80 4.86 -10.38
N THR A 27 -17.62 4.97 -9.77
CA THR A 27 -16.72 6.11 -9.97
C THR A 27 -15.48 5.67 -10.70
N ILE A 28 -15.26 6.20 -11.90
CA ILE A 28 -14.04 6.01 -12.68
C ILE A 28 -13.12 7.19 -12.37
N LYS A 29 -12.06 6.90 -11.61
CA LYS A 29 -11.12 7.91 -11.13
C LYS A 29 -10.28 8.49 -12.27
N ASN A 30 -10.05 9.81 -12.23
CA ASN A 30 -9.18 10.52 -13.17
C ASN A 30 -9.57 10.40 -14.66
N PHE A 31 -10.82 10.03 -14.96
CA PHE A 31 -11.29 9.88 -16.34
C PHE A 31 -11.07 11.15 -17.18
N TYR A 32 -11.20 12.33 -16.59
CA TYR A 32 -11.03 13.61 -17.29
C TYR A 32 -9.62 14.18 -17.23
N VAL A 33 -8.62 13.41 -16.78
CA VAL A 33 -7.22 13.82 -16.86
C VAL A 33 -6.79 13.69 -18.31
N THR A 34 -6.52 14.82 -18.95
CA THR A 34 -5.93 14.86 -20.29
C THR A 34 -4.41 14.81 -20.20
N ASN A 35 -3.78 14.01 -21.04
CA ASN A 35 -2.34 14.00 -21.23
C ASN A 35 -2.03 14.25 -22.73
N ASP A 36 -0.77 14.06 -23.12
CA ASP A 36 -0.34 14.24 -24.51
C ASP A 36 -1.02 13.27 -25.50
N LEU A 37 -1.74 12.25 -25.00
CA LEU A 37 -2.53 11.29 -25.79
C LEU A 37 -4.00 11.74 -25.97
N GLY A 38 -4.40 12.89 -25.41
CA GLY A 38 -5.74 13.46 -25.56
C GLY A 38 -6.69 13.17 -24.39
N ALA A 39 -7.99 13.30 -24.65
CA ALA A 39 -9.04 13.06 -23.65
C ALA A 39 -9.49 11.60 -23.65
N SER A 40 -9.79 11.07 -22.46
CA SER A 40 -10.36 9.72 -22.33
C SER A 40 -11.71 9.62 -23.03
N GLN A 41 -11.95 8.47 -23.65
CA GLN A 41 -13.23 8.11 -24.24
C GLN A 41 -13.85 6.95 -23.45
N LEU A 42 -15.18 6.84 -23.44
CA LEU A 42 -15.89 5.75 -22.80
C LEU A 42 -16.60 4.91 -23.87
N VAL A 43 -16.35 3.61 -23.87
CA VAL A 43 -17.04 2.62 -24.69
C VAL A 43 -17.66 1.58 -23.76
N LEU A 44 -18.91 1.24 -24.02
CA LEU A 44 -19.64 0.19 -23.31
C LEU A 44 -19.78 -1.03 -24.21
N ALA A 45 -19.49 -2.19 -23.66
CA ALA A 45 -19.70 -3.48 -24.31
C ALA A 45 -20.90 -4.19 -23.67
N GLU A 46 -21.87 -4.56 -24.49
CA GLU A 46 -22.97 -5.42 -24.09
C GLU A 46 -22.54 -6.90 -24.07
N ASN A 47 -23.33 -7.75 -23.40
CA ASN A 47 -23.02 -9.17 -23.25
C ASN A 47 -22.99 -9.94 -24.58
N ASP A 48 -23.62 -9.40 -25.63
CA ASP A 48 -23.60 -9.96 -26.98
C ASP A 48 -22.40 -9.48 -27.83
N GLY A 49 -21.53 -8.63 -27.25
CA GLY A 49 -20.35 -8.07 -27.91
C GLY A 49 -20.61 -6.74 -28.62
N THR A 50 -21.83 -6.21 -28.61
CA THR A 50 -22.14 -4.91 -29.21
C THR A 50 -21.43 -3.78 -28.47
N LEU A 51 -20.77 -2.88 -29.23
CA LEU A 51 -20.04 -1.74 -28.69
C LEU A 51 -20.82 -0.44 -28.88
N TRP A 52 -20.83 0.38 -27.83
CA TRP A 52 -21.44 1.70 -27.81
C TRP A 52 -20.44 2.75 -27.32
N TRP A 53 -20.08 3.68 -28.18
CA TRP A 53 -19.34 4.86 -27.79
C TRP A 53 -20.26 5.85 -27.06
N VAL A 54 -19.77 6.43 -25.97
CA VAL A 54 -20.47 7.49 -25.23
C VAL A 54 -19.95 8.84 -25.70
N GLU A 55 -20.73 9.48 -26.56
CA GLU A 55 -20.40 10.81 -27.06
C GLU A 55 -20.56 11.84 -25.93
N ASN A 56 -19.46 12.52 -25.61
CA ASN A 56 -19.41 13.60 -24.62
C ASN A 56 -20.23 13.30 -23.35
N PRO A 57 -19.70 12.48 -22.41
CA PRO A 57 -20.41 12.02 -21.21
C PRO A 57 -20.89 13.13 -20.25
N GLN A 58 -20.69 14.40 -20.62
CA GLN A 58 -21.10 15.61 -19.90
C GLN A 58 -22.37 16.24 -20.47
N ALA A 59 -22.72 15.96 -21.74
CA ALA A 59 -23.86 16.58 -22.43
C ALA A 59 -25.16 15.77 -22.29
N GLY A 60 -25.10 14.54 -21.80
CA GLY A 60 -26.24 13.63 -21.65
C GLY A 60 -25.84 12.18 -21.90
N LEU A 61 -26.83 11.28 -21.90
CA LEU A 61 -26.65 9.89 -22.33
C LEU A 61 -26.83 9.80 -23.84
N HIS A 62 -25.73 9.99 -24.57
CA HIS A 62 -25.68 9.82 -26.02
C HIS A 62 -24.81 8.61 -26.32
N PHE A 63 -25.42 7.58 -26.91
CA PHE A 63 -24.76 6.33 -27.26
C PHE A 63 -24.77 6.16 -28.77
N GLU A 64 -23.59 5.96 -29.36
CA GLU A 64 -23.43 5.65 -30.77
C GLU A 64 -22.90 4.23 -30.91
N GLN A 65 -23.55 3.42 -31.75
CA GLN A 65 -23.07 2.06 -32.00
C GLN A 65 -21.81 2.16 -32.85
N ILE A 66 -20.76 1.47 -32.42
CA ILE A 66 -19.53 1.36 -33.20
C ILE A 66 -19.32 -0.10 -33.58
N ALA A 67 -18.76 -0.33 -34.77
CA ALA A 67 -18.45 -1.69 -35.21
C ALA A 67 -17.19 -2.22 -34.51
N ASP A 68 -16.26 -1.32 -34.21
CA ASP A 68 -14.96 -1.62 -33.63
C ASP A 68 -14.40 -0.39 -32.89
N ILE A 69 -13.65 -0.59 -31.80
CA ILE A 69 -13.00 0.50 -31.05
C ILE A 69 -11.94 1.24 -31.90
N ASN A 70 -11.40 0.60 -32.94
CA ASN A 70 -10.46 1.16 -33.89
C ASN A 70 -11.04 2.36 -34.65
N GLU A 71 -12.37 2.47 -34.77
CA GLU A 71 -13.04 3.62 -35.37
C GLU A 71 -12.78 4.91 -34.57
N LEU A 72 -12.50 4.80 -33.26
CA LEU A 72 -12.21 5.93 -32.38
C LEU A 72 -10.74 6.39 -32.45
N LEU A 73 -9.85 5.57 -33.01
CA LEU A 73 -8.40 5.84 -33.07
C LEU A 73 -7.99 6.70 -34.28
N VAL A 74 -8.85 6.87 -35.29
CA VAL A 74 -8.49 7.47 -36.58
C VAL A 74 -8.35 9.02 -36.53
N THR A 75 -8.62 9.68 -35.40
CA THR A 75 -8.67 11.15 -35.31
C THR A 75 -7.46 11.85 -34.66
N SER A 76 -6.37 11.17 -34.30
CA SER A 76 -5.20 11.86 -33.70
C SER A 76 -4.01 12.10 -34.64
N GLY A 77 -4.08 11.70 -35.92
CA GLY A 77 -3.01 12.06 -36.86
C GLY A 77 -3.23 11.59 -38.29
N ALA A 78 -3.77 12.45 -39.14
CA ALA A 78 -3.50 12.40 -40.58
C ALA A 78 -3.86 13.73 -41.26
N SER A 79 -2.85 14.39 -41.82
CA SER A 79 -3.02 15.14 -43.06
C SER A 79 -3.56 14.18 -44.13
N HIS A 80 -4.63 14.61 -44.81
CA HIS A 80 -5.24 13.96 -45.96
C HIS A 80 -4.19 13.36 -46.94
N GLU A 81 -4.41 12.11 -47.36
CA GLU A 81 -4.50 11.65 -48.76
C GLU A 81 -4.50 10.10 -48.78
N ALA A 82 -5.71 9.51 -48.75
CA ALA A 82 -6.15 8.29 -49.44
C ALA A 82 -7.16 7.46 -48.61
N GLY A 83 -8.45 7.67 -48.89
CA GLY A 83 -9.49 6.63 -48.79
C GLY A 83 -9.86 6.10 -47.40
N GLY A 84 -10.56 6.90 -46.59
CA GLY A 84 -11.27 6.44 -45.39
C GLY A 84 -12.39 7.42 -45.04
N ALA A 85 -13.55 6.92 -44.64
CA ALA A 85 -14.82 7.65 -44.58
C ALA A 85 -14.76 9.01 -43.84
N VAL A 86 -15.16 10.07 -44.53
CA VAL A 86 -15.45 11.39 -43.95
C VAL A 86 -16.80 11.35 -43.26
N TRP A 87 -16.83 11.54 -41.94
CA TRP A 87 -18.06 11.75 -41.17
C TRP A 87 -18.41 13.25 -41.09
N PRO A 88 -19.70 13.65 -41.02
CA PRO A 88 -20.13 14.97 -41.49
C PRO A 88 -19.90 16.17 -40.54
N TRP A 89 -19.43 16.01 -39.30
CA TRP A 89 -19.37 17.11 -38.31
C TRP A 89 -17.99 17.41 -37.69
N VAL A 90 -16.88 17.16 -38.40
CA VAL A 90 -15.60 17.76 -38.00
C VAL A 90 -15.59 19.25 -38.34
N LEU A 91 -16.02 20.09 -37.40
CA LEU A 91 -15.67 21.52 -37.40
C LEU A 91 -15.24 21.99 -36.01
N ALA A 92 -13.95 22.35 -35.96
CA ALA A 92 -13.35 23.41 -35.17
C ALA A 92 -13.28 23.25 -33.63
N GLY A 93 -12.06 23.04 -33.14
CA GLY A 93 -11.75 23.09 -31.71
C GLY A 93 -10.31 23.48 -31.40
N ALA A 94 -9.73 24.44 -32.12
CA ALA A 94 -8.50 25.12 -31.70
C ALA A 94 -8.69 26.63 -31.78
N VAL A 95 -9.10 27.27 -30.66
CA VAL A 95 -8.73 28.67 -30.35
C VAL A 95 -8.62 28.83 -28.82
N ALA A 96 -7.54 29.52 -28.46
CA ALA A 96 -7.08 29.86 -27.13
C ALA A 96 -7.93 30.92 -26.38
N ALA A 97 -7.51 31.11 -25.13
CA ALA A 97 -7.50 32.36 -24.37
C ALA A 97 -8.68 32.65 -23.44
N GLY A 98 -8.35 32.63 -22.14
CA GLY A 98 -8.62 33.76 -21.26
C GLY A 98 -9.78 33.59 -20.29
N GLY A 99 -9.56 33.99 -19.05
CA GLY A 99 -10.63 34.43 -18.17
C GLY A 99 -10.68 33.80 -16.79
N ILE A 100 -9.63 34.03 -16.00
CA ILE A 100 -9.69 34.10 -14.54
C ILE A 100 -10.93 34.88 -14.07
N ALA A 101 -11.80 34.24 -13.30
CA ALA A 101 -12.90 34.90 -12.61
C ALA A 101 -12.37 35.71 -11.42
N ALA A 102 -12.89 36.94 -11.30
CA ALA A 102 -12.56 37.91 -10.30
C ALA A 102 -13.58 37.94 -9.13
N ILE A 103 -13.17 38.64 -8.06
CA ILE A 103 -13.91 39.41 -7.04
C ILE A 103 -14.61 38.73 -5.83
N ALA A 104 -13.85 38.66 -4.73
CA ALA A 104 -13.98 39.45 -3.49
C ALA A 104 -15.31 39.55 -2.71
N SER A 105 -15.27 39.16 -1.43
CA SER A 105 -15.38 39.99 -0.20
C SER A 105 -15.67 39.05 0.99
N SER A 106 -15.26 39.25 2.25
CA SER A 106 -15.19 40.48 3.03
C SER A 106 -14.52 40.21 4.40
N GLY A 107 -13.80 41.22 4.92
CA GLY A 107 -13.63 41.56 6.35
C GLY A 107 -12.70 40.67 7.22
N GLY A 108 -11.71 41.17 7.96
CA GLY A 108 -11.34 42.53 8.33
C GLY A 108 -11.18 42.67 9.85
N GLY A 109 -9.93 42.74 10.32
CA GLY A 109 -9.45 43.37 11.57
C GLY A 109 -9.81 42.71 12.92
N ASP A 110 -9.20 43.06 14.04
CA ASP A 110 -7.87 43.57 14.38
C ASP A 110 -7.86 43.68 15.93
N SER A 111 -6.69 43.53 16.55
CA SER A 111 -6.31 44.06 17.88
C SER A 111 -6.88 43.49 19.21
N HIS A 112 -5.96 42.86 19.97
CA HIS A 112 -5.44 43.27 21.29
C HIS A 112 -6.29 43.41 22.59
N HIS A 113 -5.73 42.74 23.62
CA HIS A 113 -5.56 43.06 25.06
C HIS A 113 -6.69 42.87 26.11
N HIS A 114 -6.30 42.07 27.13
CA HIS A 114 -6.56 42.06 28.59
C HIS A 114 -7.96 42.32 29.18
N SER A 115 -8.46 41.36 29.96
CA SER A 115 -8.77 41.52 31.40
C SER A 115 -9.27 40.20 32.03
N ASP A 116 -8.56 39.83 33.10
CA ASP A 116 -8.97 39.28 34.40
C ASP A 116 -9.80 37.98 34.53
N GLY A 117 -9.14 37.01 35.17
CA GLY A 117 -9.74 35.86 35.83
C GLY A 117 -8.91 35.49 37.05
N ASP A 118 -9.21 36.12 38.18
CA ASP A 118 -8.71 35.79 39.52
C ASP A 118 -9.14 34.37 39.95
N ASN A 119 -8.19 33.55 40.40
CA ASN A 119 -8.33 32.76 41.64
C ASN A 119 -6.95 32.29 42.13
N PRO A 120 -6.58 32.53 43.41
CA PRO A 120 -5.23 32.31 43.92
C PRO A 120 -4.98 30.86 44.38
N PRO A 121 -3.71 30.45 44.58
CA PRO A 121 -3.37 29.22 45.30
C PRO A 121 -3.45 29.44 46.81
N PRO A 122 -3.89 28.45 47.61
CA PRO A 122 -3.68 28.52 49.05
C PRO A 122 -2.23 28.14 49.40
N ASP A 123 -1.50 29.12 49.92
CA ASP A 123 -0.37 28.94 50.83
C ASP A 123 -0.87 28.30 52.13
N ASN A 124 -0.20 27.23 52.52
CA ASN A 124 -0.32 26.60 53.83
C ASN A 124 1.11 26.43 54.34
N THR A 125 1.57 27.47 55.02
CA THR A 125 2.58 27.43 56.06
C THR A 125 1.91 27.97 57.32
N ASN A 126 1.75 27.16 58.39
CA ASN A 126 1.81 27.62 59.78
C ASN A 126 1.76 26.48 60.83
N PRO A 127 2.08 26.71 62.13
CA PRO A 127 3.43 26.52 62.65
C PRO A 127 3.42 26.01 64.13
N ASP A 128 2.65 25.00 64.52
CA ASP A 128 2.51 24.71 65.96
C ASP A 128 3.56 23.72 66.48
N GLY A 129 4.65 24.27 67.00
CA GLY A 129 5.59 23.55 67.85
C GLY A 129 4.99 23.26 69.23
N ASN A 130 4.85 21.97 69.57
CA ASN A 130 5.08 21.46 70.93
C ASN A 130 5.37 19.93 70.92
N PRO A 131 6.42 19.42 71.62
CA PRO A 131 6.71 17.99 71.83
C PRO A 131 6.22 17.53 73.24
N PRO A 132 6.60 16.38 73.85
CA PRO A 132 7.09 15.05 73.42
C PRO A 132 6.06 13.94 73.84
N ASP A 133 6.24 12.62 73.72
CA ASP A 133 7.02 11.76 74.64
C ASP A 133 6.46 10.30 74.59
N ASN A 134 7.37 9.37 74.84
CA ASN A 134 7.22 8.16 75.65
C ASN A 134 6.77 6.81 75.10
N SER A 135 7.57 5.86 75.54
CA SER A 135 7.51 4.41 75.51
C SER A 135 6.20 3.75 75.94
N ASN A 136 5.95 2.56 75.39
CA ASN A 136 5.74 1.37 76.22
C ASN A 136 5.98 0.07 75.39
N PRO A 137 6.75 -0.90 75.91
CA PRO A 137 6.90 -2.24 75.35
C PRO A 137 5.85 -3.21 75.93
N GLY A 138 5.54 -4.27 75.20
CA GLY A 138 4.84 -5.44 75.73
C GLY A 138 3.37 -5.55 75.33
N GLY A 139 3.08 -6.58 74.54
CA GLY A 139 1.72 -6.97 74.17
C GLY A 139 1.74 -8.23 73.32
N SER A 140 2.14 -9.36 73.91
CA SER A 140 1.81 -10.68 73.36
C SER A 140 0.28 -10.83 73.41
N ASN A 141 -0.39 -10.74 72.25
CA ASN A 141 -1.78 -11.13 72.12
C ASN A 141 -1.86 -12.52 71.45
N PRO A 142 -2.39 -13.54 72.15
CA PRO A 142 -2.63 -14.86 71.61
C PRO A 142 -3.97 -14.86 70.84
N ASN A 143 -3.97 -14.25 69.66
CA ASN A 143 -5.06 -14.44 68.70
C ASN A 143 -4.45 -14.83 67.36
N GLY A 144 -4.62 -16.10 67.00
CA GLY A 144 -4.14 -16.72 65.78
C GLY A 144 -4.79 -16.17 64.51
N ASN A 145 -4.43 -14.95 64.13
CA ASN A 145 -4.32 -14.58 62.73
C ASN A 145 -2.84 -14.64 62.38
N THR A 146 -2.35 -15.77 61.90
CA THR A 146 -1.22 -15.74 60.97
C THR A 146 -1.66 -14.86 59.81
N PRO A 147 -1.04 -13.69 59.56
CA PRO A 147 -1.20 -13.03 58.27
C PRO A 147 -0.87 -14.09 57.23
N GLY A 148 -1.80 -14.32 56.31
CA GLY A 148 -1.60 -15.26 55.21
C GLY A 148 -0.22 -15.00 54.61
N SER A 149 0.53 -16.07 54.38
CA SER A 149 1.72 -15.99 53.55
C SER A 149 1.25 -15.60 52.14
N SER A 150 1.04 -14.31 51.92
CA SER A 150 1.09 -13.73 50.59
C SER A 150 2.53 -13.94 50.18
N ASN A 151 2.77 -14.95 49.34
CA ASN A 151 4.04 -15.06 48.66
C ASN A 151 4.34 -13.67 48.07
N PRO A 152 5.51 -13.06 48.35
CA PRO A 152 5.78 -11.71 47.88
C PRO A 152 5.58 -11.70 46.36
N VAL A 153 4.88 -10.66 45.87
CA VAL A 153 4.74 -10.48 44.42
C VAL A 153 6.15 -10.31 43.86
N ASP A 154 6.48 -11.10 42.84
CA ASP A 154 7.78 -10.98 42.19
C ASP A 154 7.81 -9.69 41.36
N THR A 155 8.78 -8.84 41.66
CA THR A 155 8.99 -7.55 40.99
C THR A 155 10.34 -7.49 40.27
N THR A 156 11.05 -8.61 40.13
CA THR A 156 12.40 -8.64 39.57
C THR A 156 12.31 -8.99 38.09
N PRO A 157 12.63 -8.07 37.17
CA PRO A 157 12.60 -8.40 35.75
C PRO A 157 13.72 -9.37 35.36
N PRO A 158 13.51 -10.16 34.28
CA PRO A 158 14.56 -10.98 33.70
C PRO A 158 15.71 -10.11 33.14
N LEU A 159 16.86 -10.74 32.92
CA LEU A 159 17.94 -10.14 32.14
C LEU A 159 17.56 -10.03 30.65
N ALA A 160 18.27 -9.18 29.91
CA ALA A 160 18.12 -9.10 28.46
C ALA A 160 18.41 -10.46 27.79
N PRO A 161 17.62 -10.85 26.77
CA PRO A 161 17.92 -12.04 25.96
C PRO A 161 19.34 -12.01 25.39
N GLY A 162 20.00 -13.17 25.38
CA GLY A 162 21.41 -13.32 24.98
C GLY A 162 21.59 -14.36 23.88
N LYS A 163 22.82 -14.41 23.33
CA LYS A 163 23.24 -15.35 22.27
C LYS A 163 22.25 -15.43 21.10
N LEU A 164 21.74 -14.28 20.70
CA LEU A 164 20.77 -14.16 19.63
C LEU A 164 21.41 -14.58 18.31
N LEU A 165 20.72 -15.42 17.55
CA LEU A 165 21.00 -15.74 16.16
C LEU A 165 19.71 -15.66 15.36
N ILE A 166 19.82 -15.15 14.13
CA ILE A 166 18.76 -15.22 13.13
C ILE A 166 19.19 -16.16 12.00
N SER A 167 18.25 -16.96 11.50
CA SER A 167 18.50 -17.86 10.37
C SER A 167 18.81 -17.07 9.09
N ALA A 168 19.57 -17.67 8.18
CA ALA A 168 20.00 -17.01 6.94
C ALA A 168 18.83 -16.61 6.01
N ASP A 169 17.70 -17.30 6.11
CA ASP A 169 16.47 -16.98 5.39
C ASP A 169 15.56 -15.98 6.14
N GLY A 170 16.03 -15.46 7.28
CA GLY A 170 15.33 -14.45 8.07
C GLY A 170 14.05 -14.94 8.75
N LYS A 171 13.83 -16.26 8.85
CA LYS A 171 12.57 -16.84 9.34
C LYS A 171 12.55 -17.18 10.81
N THR A 172 13.69 -17.42 11.44
CA THR A 172 13.73 -17.93 12.82
C THR A 172 14.77 -17.18 13.63
N VAL A 173 14.39 -16.75 14.83
CA VAL A 173 15.31 -16.18 15.82
C VAL A 173 15.47 -17.15 16.97
N SER A 174 16.71 -17.43 17.35
CA SER A 174 17.06 -18.30 18.47
C SER A 174 17.94 -17.56 19.47
N GLY A 175 17.97 -18.05 20.72
CA GLY A 175 18.80 -17.45 21.75
C GLY A 175 18.58 -18.06 23.12
N GLU A 176 19.01 -17.30 24.13
CA GLU A 176 18.87 -17.64 25.54
C GLU A 176 18.14 -16.53 26.30
N ALA A 177 17.34 -16.91 27.29
CA ALA A 177 16.65 -16.01 28.21
C ALA A 177 16.34 -16.74 29.53
N GLU A 178 15.66 -16.06 30.46
CA GLU A 178 15.19 -16.71 31.68
C GLU A 178 14.23 -17.87 31.35
N ALA A 179 14.45 -19.03 31.97
CA ALA A 179 13.66 -20.23 31.69
C ALA A 179 12.16 -20.01 31.93
N GLY A 180 11.32 -20.37 30.96
CA GLY A 180 9.87 -20.18 31.00
C GLY A 180 9.37 -18.77 30.68
N SER A 181 10.27 -17.77 30.57
CA SER A 181 9.89 -16.41 30.18
C SER A 181 9.32 -16.35 28.77
N THR A 182 8.43 -15.39 28.54
CA THR A 182 7.87 -15.08 27.22
C THR A 182 8.84 -14.16 26.49
N ILE A 183 9.16 -14.50 25.25
CA ILE A 183 10.06 -13.75 24.39
C ILE A 183 9.21 -13.05 23.33
N THR A 184 9.41 -11.74 23.18
CA THR A 184 8.76 -10.93 22.15
C THR A 184 9.83 -10.32 21.25
N ILE A 185 9.64 -10.45 19.93
CA ILE A 185 10.53 -9.92 18.90
C ILE A 185 9.77 -8.87 18.10
N LYS A 186 10.36 -7.68 17.97
CA LYS A 186 9.77 -6.55 17.27
C LYS A 186 10.65 -6.01 16.14
N ASP A 187 10.00 -5.53 15.09
CA ASP A 187 10.65 -4.76 14.02
C ASP A 187 10.97 -3.32 14.48
N PRO A 188 11.73 -2.53 13.67
CA PRO A 188 12.02 -1.13 13.99
C PRO A 188 10.79 -0.21 14.10
N SER A 189 9.65 -0.61 13.53
CA SER A 189 8.39 0.13 13.61
C SER A 189 7.62 -0.18 14.90
N GLY A 190 8.09 -1.15 15.70
CA GLY A 190 7.50 -1.59 16.95
C GLY A 190 6.45 -2.71 16.80
N ASN A 191 6.26 -3.26 15.60
CA ASN A 191 5.34 -4.37 15.37
C ASN A 191 5.93 -5.67 15.90
N VAL A 192 5.09 -6.52 16.49
CA VAL A 192 5.51 -7.87 16.91
C VAL A 192 5.62 -8.76 15.68
N VAL A 193 6.83 -9.24 15.40
CA VAL A 193 7.14 -10.14 14.29
C VAL A 193 7.42 -11.57 14.75
N GLY A 194 7.54 -11.81 16.05
CA GLY A 194 7.66 -13.15 16.62
C GLY A 194 7.38 -13.15 18.12
N GLU A 195 6.80 -14.25 18.62
CA GLU A 195 6.56 -14.46 20.05
C GLU A 195 6.71 -15.95 20.38
N GLY A 196 7.28 -16.25 21.55
CA GLY A 196 7.45 -17.62 22.01
C GLY A 196 7.91 -17.69 23.47
N LYS A 197 8.32 -18.88 23.93
CA LYS A 197 8.83 -19.07 25.29
C LYS A 197 10.25 -19.62 25.27
N ALA A 198 11.04 -19.22 26.27
CA ALA A 198 12.23 -19.96 26.63
C ALA A 198 11.83 -21.27 27.33
N ASP A 199 12.49 -22.36 26.98
CA ASP A 199 12.29 -23.66 27.61
C ASP A 199 12.85 -23.71 29.04
N SER A 200 12.80 -24.89 29.68
CA SER A 200 13.31 -25.09 31.04
C SER A 200 14.82 -24.90 31.18
N ASP A 201 15.56 -24.99 30.06
CA ASP A 201 17.00 -24.79 30.00
C ASP A 201 17.35 -23.33 29.59
N GLY A 202 16.34 -22.48 29.43
CA GLY A 202 16.49 -21.08 29.04
C GLY A 202 16.77 -20.87 27.56
N LYS A 203 16.55 -21.86 26.69
CA LYS A 203 16.73 -21.73 25.23
C LYS A 203 15.42 -21.40 24.54
N PHE A 204 15.49 -20.66 23.44
CA PHE A 204 14.33 -20.46 22.57
C PHE A 204 14.72 -20.54 21.09
N SER A 205 13.74 -20.92 20.28
CA SER A 205 13.75 -20.83 18.82
C SER A 205 12.35 -20.44 18.39
N ILE A 206 12.20 -19.27 17.76
CA ILE A 206 10.92 -18.62 17.47
C ILE A 206 10.85 -18.31 15.99
N ASP A 207 9.81 -18.83 15.33
CA ASP A 207 9.51 -18.50 13.95
C ASP A 207 8.89 -17.11 13.87
N LEU A 208 9.34 -16.33 12.89
CA LEU A 208 8.83 -15.01 12.59
C LEU A 208 7.61 -15.13 11.67
N THR A 209 6.68 -14.20 11.84
CA THR A 209 5.44 -14.12 11.05
C THR A 209 5.72 -13.83 9.57
N ALA A 210 6.82 -13.14 9.28
CA ALA A 210 7.36 -12.92 7.96
C ALA A 210 8.90 -12.93 7.99
N PRO A 211 9.57 -13.36 6.90
CA PRO A 211 11.01 -13.26 6.79
C PRO A 211 11.49 -11.81 6.97
N GLN A 212 12.49 -11.61 7.81
CA GLN A 212 13.16 -10.32 7.99
C GLN A 212 14.45 -10.35 7.16
N LEU A 213 14.53 -9.56 6.09
CA LEU A 213 15.53 -9.71 5.02
C LEU A 213 16.10 -8.40 4.50
N SER A 214 15.74 -7.25 5.07
CA SER A 214 16.18 -5.93 4.59
C SER A 214 17.34 -5.36 5.41
N GLY A 215 17.99 -6.17 6.26
CA GLY A 215 19.03 -5.70 7.18
C GLY A 215 18.50 -4.90 8.37
N GLU A 216 17.20 -4.98 8.67
CA GLU A 216 16.57 -4.30 9.79
C GLU A 216 17.09 -4.80 11.15
N GLN A 217 17.15 -3.90 12.13
CA GLN A 217 17.51 -4.25 13.50
C GLN A 217 16.25 -4.66 14.29
N LEU A 218 16.17 -5.93 14.67
CA LEU A 218 15.10 -6.45 15.50
C LEU A 218 15.40 -6.21 16.98
N THR A 219 14.34 -5.96 17.76
CA THR A 219 14.40 -5.84 19.22
C THR A 219 13.81 -7.08 19.87
N VAL A 220 14.51 -7.67 20.83
CA VAL A 220 14.09 -8.87 21.57
C VAL A 220 14.00 -8.56 23.07
N THR A 221 12.87 -8.90 23.68
CA THR A 221 12.63 -8.73 25.12
C THR A 221 12.16 -10.03 25.76
N ALA A 222 12.45 -10.24 27.04
CA ALA A 222 11.90 -11.31 27.85
C ALA A 222 10.98 -10.75 28.94
N THR A 223 9.87 -11.44 29.19
CA THR A 223 8.90 -11.15 30.26
C THR A 223 8.73 -12.40 31.11
N ASP A 224 8.97 -12.29 32.41
CA ASP A 224 8.82 -13.42 33.35
C ASP A 224 7.34 -13.84 33.53
N ASN A 225 7.11 -14.89 34.33
CA ASN A 225 5.74 -15.35 34.62
C ASN A 225 4.95 -14.41 35.54
N ALA A 226 5.61 -13.49 36.24
CA ALA A 226 4.99 -12.48 37.08
C ALA A 226 4.58 -11.23 36.27
N GLY A 227 5.00 -11.13 35.01
CA GLY A 227 4.72 -10.02 34.09
C GLY A 227 5.78 -8.93 34.08
N ASN A 228 6.92 -9.10 34.76
CA ASN A 228 8.01 -8.13 34.71
C ASN A 228 8.77 -8.29 33.39
N THR A 229 8.92 -7.20 32.63
CA THR A 229 9.66 -7.20 31.37
C THR A 229 11.06 -6.65 31.59
N GLY A 230 12.07 -7.41 31.15
CA GLY A 230 13.48 -7.06 31.25
C GLY A 230 13.94 -6.02 30.22
N PRO A 231 15.24 -5.65 30.26
CA PRO A 231 15.85 -4.83 29.21
C PRO A 231 15.80 -5.54 27.85
N SER A 232 15.87 -4.76 26.76
CA SER A 232 15.91 -5.30 25.40
C SER A 232 17.33 -5.65 24.94
N ALA A 233 17.41 -6.60 24.01
CA ALA A 233 18.58 -6.88 23.19
C ALA A 233 18.23 -6.64 21.71
N THR A 234 19.25 -6.50 20.86
CA THR A 234 19.07 -6.30 19.42
C THR A 234 19.80 -7.34 18.58
N ILE A 235 19.27 -7.62 17.40
CA ILE A 235 19.92 -8.46 16.38
C ILE A 235 19.60 -7.91 14.99
N ASP A 236 20.60 -7.86 14.12
CA ASP A 236 20.42 -7.41 12.73
C ASP A 236 19.96 -8.58 11.85
N ALA A 237 18.90 -8.36 11.07
CA ALA A 237 18.41 -9.31 10.10
C ALA A 237 19.41 -9.49 8.94
N PRO A 238 19.35 -10.63 8.20
CA PRO A 238 20.02 -10.73 6.91
C PRO A 238 19.61 -9.59 5.99
N ASN A 239 20.51 -9.20 5.10
CA ASN A 239 20.22 -8.26 4.02
C ASN A 239 20.29 -9.02 2.69
N ILE A 240 19.13 -9.43 2.19
CA ILE A 240 18.95 -10.08 0.90
C ILE A 240 18.16 -9.10 0.02
N PRO A 241 18.78 -8.50 -1.01
CA PRO A 241 18.08 -7.57 -1.88
C PRO A 241 16.92 -8.27 -2.59
N LEU A 242 15.76 -7.61 -2.61
CA LEU A 242 14.65 -8.01 -3.45
C LEU A 242 15.06 -7.91 -4.93
N PRO A 243 14.55 -8.79 -5.81
CA PRO A 243 14.66 -8.58 -7.25
C PRO A 243 14.07 -7.23 -7.68
N ASP A 244 14.74 -6.60 -8.63
CA ASP A 244 14.23 -5.45 -9.36
C ASP A 244 12.93 -5.80 -10.07
N THR A 245 12.00 -4.85 -10.12
CA THR A 245 10.77 -4.99 -10.90
C THR A 245 11.13 -5.25 -12.36
N PRO A 246 10.68 -6.37 -12.96
CA PRO A 246 10.95 -6.63 -14.35
C PRO A 246 10.17 -5.67 -15.26
N ALA A 247 10.75 -5.32 -16.40
CA ALA A 247 10.13 -4.44 -17.39
C ALA A 247 10.13 -5.10 -18.77
N ILE A 248 9.07 -4.88 -19.54
CA ILE A 248 9.05 -5.18 -20.98
C ILE A 248 9.64 -3.97 -21.70
N THR A 249 10.72 -4.18 -22.46
CA THR A 249 11.39 -3.12 -23.22
C THR A 249 11.04 -3.13 -24.70
N ALA A 250 10.64 -4.28 -25.23
CA ALA A 250 10.19 -4.40 -26.62
C ALA A 250 9.17 -5.54 -26.79
N ALA A 251 8.29 -5.35 -27.76
CA ALA A 251 7.55 -6.43 -28.41
C ALA A 251 7.96 -6.42 -29.90
N ILE A 252 8.17 -7.59 -30.49
CA ILE A 252 8.67 -7.75 -31.85
C ILE A 252 7.64 -8.54 -32.63
N ASP A 253 7.18 -7.96 -33.73
CA ASP A 253 6.42 -8.63 -34.78
C ASP A 253 7.39 -9.31 -35.74
N ASP A 254 7.34 -10.63 -35.80
CA ASP A 254 8.13 -11.43 -36.74
C ASP A 254 7.27 -12.13 -37.82
N ALA A 255 6.02 -11.71 -37.99
CA ALA A 255 5.08 -12.27 -38.96
C ALA A 255 4.94 -11.38 -40.22
N ALA A 256 5.39 -11.87 -41.38
CA ALA A 256 5.18 -11.16 -42.64
C ALA A 256 3.68 -10.90 -42.96
N PRO A 257 3.32 -9.78 -43.62
CA PRO A 257 4.20 -8.87 -44.36
C PRO A 257 4.75 -7.68 -43.57
N LEU A 258 4.30 -7.42 -42.34
CA LEU A 258 4.80 -6.33 -41.52
C LEU A 258 5.66 -6.93 -40.42
N THR A 259 6.94 -6.58 -40.34
CA THR A 259 7.84 -7.09 -39.30
C THR A 259 8.59 -5.94 -38.66
N GLY A 260 8.93 -6.08 -37.37
CA GLY A 260 9.77 -5.12 -36.65
C GLY A 260 9.39 -4.96 -35.19
N THR A 261 10.12 -4.10 -34.49
CA THR A 261 9.79 -3.73 -33.12
C THR A 261 8.54 -2.86 -33.08
N LEU A 262 7.60 -3.21 -32.21
CA LEU A 262 6.36 -2.50 -31.99
C LEU A 262 6.58 -1.28 -31.09
N SER A 263 6.05 -0.15 -31.52
CA SER A 263 5.89 1.03 -30.67
C SER A 263 4.67 0.87 -29.76
N ASN A 264 4.61 1.65 -28.67
CA ASN A 264 3.45 1.64 -27.80
C ASN A 264 2.17 1.97 -28.60
N ASN A 265 1.11 1.18 -28.40
CA ASN A 265 -0.17 1.23 -29.12
C ASN A 265 -0.10 0.89 -30.63
N GLN A 266 1.01 0.34 -31.13
CA GLN A 266 1.07 -0.13 -32.51
C GLN A 266 0.33 -1.47 -32.67
N PHE A 267 -0.50 -1.57 -33.71
CA PHE A 267 -1.10 -2.84 -34.11
C PHE A 267 -0.07 -3.76 -34.76
N THR A 268 -0.24 -5.06 -34.56
CA THR A 268 0.59 -6.11 -35.13
C THR A 268 -0.30 -7.14 -35.82
N ASN A 269 0.21 -7.76 -36.90
CA ASN A 269 -0.44 -8.91 -37.53
C ASN A 269 0.15 -10.25 -37.01
N ASP A 270 1.08 -10.18 -36.06
CA ASP A 270 1.67 -11.32 -35.38
C ASP A 270 0.86 -11.64 -34.12
N ASN A 271 0.33 -12.85 -34.07
CA ASN A 271 -0.37 -13.36 -32.88
C ASN A 271 0.57 -14.10 -31.92
N THR A 272 1.85 -14.19 -32.25
CA THR A 272 2.91 -14.85 -31.49
C THR A 272 4.14 -13.94 -31.29
N PRO A 273 3.97 -12.67 -30.90
CA PRO A 273 5.08 -11.73 -30.86
C PRO A 273 6.15 -12.17 -29.87
N THR A 274 7.39 -11.75 -30.13
CA THR A 274 8.48 -11.93 -29.17
C THR A 274 8.56 -10.75 -28.22
N LEU A 275 8.57 -11.01 -26.92
CA LEU A 275 8.79 -10.01 -25.87
C LEU A 275 10.26 -10.00 -25.43
N GLU A 276 10.80 -8.80 -25.22
CA GLU A 276 12.11 -8.59 -24.61
C GLU A 276 11.98 -7.64 -23.43
N GLY A 277 12.89 -7.76 -22.47
CA GLY A 277 12.84 -6.93 -21.27
C GLY A 277 14.05 -7.04 -20.36
N THR A 278 13.91 -6.43 -19.19
CA THR A 278 14.94 -6.43 -18.13
C THR A 278 14.40 -6.98 -16.81
N GLY A 279 15.31 -7.44 -15.95
CA GLY A 279 15.02 -7.88 -14.59
C GLY A 279 16.31 -8.18 -13.83
N SER A 280 16.22 -8.67 -12.59
CA SER A 280 17.41 -9.10 -11.86
C SER A 280 17.98 -10.40 -12.42
N ALA A 281 19.29 -10.43 -12.68
CA ALA A 281 19.99 -11.58 -13.25
C ALA A 281 19.73 -12.88 -12.46
N GLY A 282 19.47 -13.97 -13.18
CA GLY A 282 19.21 -15.30 -12.60
C GLY A 282 17.81 -15.49 -12.04
N THR A 283 16.94 -14.47 -12.07
CA THR A 283 15.53 -14.60 -11.67
C THR A 283 14.66 -15.14 -12.81
N VAL A 284 13.45 -15.59 -12.47
CA VAL A 284 12.46 -16.09 -13.43
C VAL A 284 11.40 -15.01 -13.65
N ILE A 285 11.16 -14.69 -14.92
CA ILE A 285 10.06 -13.85 -15.39
C ILE A 285 8.89 -14.75 -15.74
N HIS A 286 7.73 -14.49 -15.15
CA HIS A 286 6.46 -15.10 -15.52
C HIS A 286 5.66 -14.12 -16.39
N ILE A 287 5.25 -14.56 -17.57
CA ILE A 287 4.55 -13.73 -18.56
C ILE A 287 3.07 -14.10 -18.51
N TYR A 288 2.22 -13.08 -18.38
CA TYR A 288 0.77 -13.22 -18.32
C TYR A 288 0.11 -12.48 -19.48
N ALA A 289 -0.89 -13.09 -20.10
CA ALA A 289 -1.82 -12.45 -21.02
C ALA A 289 -3.24 -12.57 -20.46
N ASN A 290 -3.96 -11.44 -20.37
CA ASN A 290 -5.31 -11.39 -19.81
C ASN A 290 -5.45 -12.05 -18.42
N GLY A 291 -4.40 -11.92 -17.60
CA GLY A 291 -4.33 -12.50 -16.25
C GLY A 291 -4.08 -14.02 -16.21
N GLN A 292 -3.85 -14.69 -17.35
CA GLN A 292 -3.43 -16.09 -17.41
C GLN A 292 -1.93 -16.17 -17.73
N GLU A 293 -1.21 -17.02 -17.01
CA GLU A 293 0.21 -17.26 -17.30
C GLU A 293 0.34 -17.99 -18.65
N ILE A 294 1.09 -17.40 -19.57
CA ILE A 294 1.36 -17.98 -20.90
C ILE A 294 2.75 -18.62 -21.00
N GLY A 295 3.60 -18.40 -20.00
CA GLY A 295 4.90 -19.05 -19.86
C GLY A 295 5.87 -18.23 -19.03
N SER A 296 7.11 -18.68 -18.99
CA SER A 296 8.17 -18.06 -18.21
C SER A 296 9.51 -18.10 -18.94
N THR A 297 10.40 -17.17 -18.60
CA THR A 297 11.80 -17.14 -19.07
C THR A 297 12.74 -16.74 -17.94
N THR A 298 14.03 -17.02 -18.06
CA THR A 298 15.03 -16.59 -17.07
C THR A 298 15.72 -15.32 -17.52
N VAL A 299 16.02 -14.43 -16.57
CA VAL A 299 16.89 -13.28 -16.82
C VAL A 299 18.34 -13.72 -16.88
N ASP A 300 19.05 -13.33 -17.93
CA ASP A 300 20.45 -13.65 -18.12
C ASP A 300 21.37 -12.85 -17.18
N ALA A 301 22.68 -13.12 -17.26
CA ALA A 301 23.69 -12.47 -16.42
C ALA A 301 23.86 -10.95 -16.68
N SER A 302 23.35 -10.45 -17.81
CA SER A 302 23.35 -9.03 -18.14
C SER A 302 22.11 -8.29 -17.65
N GLY A 303 21.13 -9.00 -17.08
CA GLY A 303 19.86 -8.43 -16.62
C GLY A 303 18.80 -8.35 -17.73
N SER A 304 19.02 -9.02 -18.86
CA SER A 304 18.08 -9.05 -19.99
C SER A 304 17.34 -10.38 -20.08
N TRP A 305 16.14 -10.34 -20.64
CA TRP A 305 15.36 -11.54 -20.93
C TRP A 305 14.63 -11.43 -22.28
N ARG A 306 14.35 -12.60 -22.87
CA ARG A 306 13.60 -12.74 -24.12
C ARG A 306 12.62 -13.90 -24.01
N PHE A 307 11.40 -13.71 -24.50
CA PHE A 307 10.34 -14.71 -24.48
C PHE A 307 9.54 -14.66 -25.79
N ALA A 308 9.63 -15.73 -26.58
CA ALA A 308 8.78 -15.90 -27.77
C ALA A 308 7.45 -16.51 -27.36
N ILE A 309 6.35 -15.83 -27.68
CA ILE A 309 5.01 -16.36 -27.43
C ILE A 309 4.75 -17.51 -28.41
N THR A 310 4.34 -18.68 -27.91
CA THR A 310 4.20 -19.89 -28.74
C THR A 310 2.76 -20.27 -29.05
N SER A 311 1.81 -19.65 -28.35
CA SER A 311 0.38 -19.83 -28.58
C SER A 311 -0.22 -18.49 -28.99
N ALA A 312 -1.04 -18.51 -30.04
CA ALA A 312 -1.70 -17.30 -30.52
C ALA A 312 -2.49 -16.62 -29.38
N LEU A 313 -2.24 -15.32 -29.21
CA LEU A 313 -2.96 -14.45 -28.26
C LEU A 313 -4.35 -14.05 -28.76
#